data_AF-A0A6I2MAR8-F1
#
_entry.id   AF-A0A6I2MAR8-F1
#
_cell.length_a   1.000
_cell.length_b   1.000
_cell.length_c   1.000
_cell.angle_alpha   90.00
_cell.angle_beta   90.00
_cell.angle_gamma   90.00
#
_symmetry.space_group_name_H-M   'P 1'
#
loop_
_entity.id
_entity.type
_entity.pdbx_description
1 polymer ?
#
loop_
_entity_poly.entity_id
_entity_poly.type
_entity_poly.pdbx_seq_one_letter_code
_entity_poly.pdbx_strand_id
1 'polypeptide(L)' 'MIYFITSIIVLTFIFIYNRYFPVRGIRCSNMPELELGKIDVVDLRDYNESYKDPIPGAMNIPIAYF' A
#
# COMPACT_ATOMS: atom_id res chain seq x y z
N MET A 1 16.96 -24.88 21.13
CA MET A 1 16.40 -25.10 19.78
C MET A 1 14.95 -24.62 19.67
N ILE A 2 14.03 -25.04 20.54
CA ILE A 2 12.62 -24.58 20.52
C ILE A 2 12.46 -23.05 20.58
N TYR A 3 13.21 -22.38 21.47
CA TYR A 3 13.19 -20.91 21.60
C TYR A 3 13.74 -20.17 20.38
N PHE A 4 14.69 -20.78 19.67
CA PHE A 4 15.25 -20.21 18.46
C PHE A 4 14.26 -20.30 17.29
N ILE A 5 13.63 -21.47 17.12
CA ILE A 5 12.61 -21.70 16.09
C ILE A 5 11.40 -20.79 16.33
N THR A 6 10.92 -20.68 17.58
CA THR A 6 9.81 -19.78 17.92
C THR A 6 10.14 -18.32 17.67
N SER A 7 11.36 -17.87 17.98
CA SER A 7 11.82 -16.51 17.65
C SER A 7 11.76 -16.22 16.15
N ILE A 8 12.26 -17.14 15.31
CA ILE A 8 12.19 -17.00 13.85
C ILE A 8 10.74 -16.88 13.39
N ILE A 9 9.86 -17.76 13.86
CA ILE A 9 8.44 -17.76 13.49
C ILE A 9 7.79 -16.41 13.84
N VAL A 10 8.02 -15.91 15.05
CA VAL A 10 7.48 -14.61 15.50
C VAL A 10 7.99 -13.47 14.61
N LEU A 11 9.29 -13.44 14.30
CA LEU A 11 9.85 -12.42 13.42
C LEU A 11 9.22 -12.48 12.02
N THR A 12 9.08 -13.68 11.45
CA THR A 12 8.42 -13.87 10.15
C THR A 12 7.00 -13.33 10.17
N PHE A 13 6.21 -13.62 11.21
CA PHE A 13 4.85 -13.09 11.33
C PHE A 13 4.83 -11.56 11.44
N ILE A 14 5.78 -10.96 12.17
CA ILE A 14 5.89 -9.49 12.26
C ILE A 14 6.20 -8.89 10.88
N PHE A 15 7.13 -9.48 10.12
CA PHE A 15 7.44 -9.01 8.77
C PHE A 15 6.26 -9.13 7.82
N ILE A 16 5.53 -10.25 7.85
CA ILE A 16 4.34 -10.45 7.04
C ILE A 16 3.25 -9.47 7.45
N TYR A 17 3.03 -9.28 8.75
CA TYR A 17 2.03 -8.33 9.24
C TYR A 17 2.32 -6.91 8.75
N ASN A 18 3.55 -6.43 8.93
CA ASN A 18 3.95 -5.10 8.48
C ASN A 18 3.90 -4.91 6.96
N ARG A 19 4.09 -5.99 6.19
CA ARG A 19 4.11 -5.96 4.72
C ARG A 19 2.72 -5.97 4.11
N TYR A 20 1.79 -6.74 4.69
CA TYR A 20 0.52 -7.07 4.02
C TYR A 20 -0.72 -6.57 4.75
N PHE A 21 -0.63 -6.22 6.04
CA PHE A 21 -1.79 -5.69 6.75
C PHE A 21 -1.87 -4.18 6.60
N PRO A 22 -3.07 -3.64 6.32
CA PRO A 22 -3.27 -2.21 6.20
C PRO A 22 -2.98 -1.51 7.52
N VAL A 23 -2.60 -0.23 7.43
CA VAL A 23 -2.43 0.63 8.60
C VAL A 23 -3.73 0.67 9.39
N ARG A 24 -3.65 0.36 10.68
CA ARG A 24 -4.81 0.29 11.57
C ARG A 24 -5.59 1.61 11.53
N GLY A 25 -6.89 1.52 11.27
CA GLY A 25 -7.80 2.68 11.20
C GLY A 25 -7.98 3.27 9.80
N ILE A 26 -7.20 2.83 8.81
CA ILE A 26 -7.43 3.17 7.41
C ILE A 26 -8.42 2.17 6.81
N ARG A 27 -9.53 2.67 6.26
CA ARG A 27 -10.46 1.82 5.51
C ARG A 27 -9.84 1.45 4.19
N CYS A 28 -9.74 0.15 3.91
CA CYS A 28 -9.43 -0.32 2.57
C CYS A 28 -10.63 -0.01 1.67
N SER A 29 -10.44 0.84 0.67
CA SER A 29 -11.42 1.07 -0.38
C SER A 29 -11.09 0.20 -1.59
N ASN A 30 -12.09 -0.47 -2.15
CA ASN A 30 -11.96 -1.04 -3.48
C ASN A 30 -11.95 0.13 -4.48
N MET A 31 -10.81 0.35 -5.15
CA MET A 31 -10.65 1.39 -6.18
C MET A 31 -11.73 1.41 -7.29
N PRO A 32 -12.33 0.30 -7.76
CA PRO A 32 -13.26 0.34 -8.89
C PRO A 32 -14.59 1.08 -8.63
N GLU A 33 -14.86 1.52 -7.40
CA GLU A 33 -16.13 2.15 -7.02
C GLU A 33 -15.97 3.61 -6.58
N LEU A 34 -14.77 4.18 -6.72
CA LEU A 34 -14.54 5.61 -6.54
C LEU A 34 -15.38 6.33 -7.60
N GLU A 35 -16.48 6.96 -7.20
CA GLU A 35 -17.32 7.73 -8.12
C GLU A 35 -16.46 8.84 -8.77
N LEU A 36 -15.95 8.55 -9.97
CA LEU A 36 -15.16 9.47 -10.77
C LEU A 36 -15.95 10.79 -10.86
N GLY A 37 -15.41 11.85 -10.25
CA GLY A 37 -16.01 13.18 -10.23
C GLY A 37 -16.54 13.68 -8.89
N LYS A 38 -16.61 12.84 -7.83
CA LYS A 38 -16.95 13.30 -6.47
C LYS A 38 -15.74 13.47 -5.56
N ILE A 39 -14.61 12.88 -5.93
CA ILE A 39 -13.38 12.84 -5.15
C ILE A 39 -12.18 12.95 -6.06
N ASP A 40 -11.19 13.71 -5.62
CA ASP A 40 -9.89 13.79 -6.28
C ASP A 40 -9.00 12.67 -5.75
N VAL A 41 -8.49 11.85 -6.67
CA VAL A 41 -7.57 10.77 -6.35
C VAL A 41 -6.16 11.25 -6.69
N VAL A 42 -5.26 11.25 -5.71
CA VAL A 42 -3.85 11.60 -5.91
C VAL A 42 -3.01 10.34 -5.80
N ASP A 43 -2.35 9.98 -6.90
CA ASP A 43 -1.42 8.85 -6.95
C ASP A 43 -0.01 9.33 -6.61
N LEU A 44 0.51 8.91 -5.45
CA LEU A 44 1.81 9.30 -4.93
C LEU A 44 2.95 8.36 -5.35
N ARG A 45 2.66 7.31 -6.14
CA ARG A 45 3.65 6.37 -6.65
C ARG A 45 4.65 7.07 -7.58
N ASP A 46 5.82 6.46 -7.71
CA ASP A 46 6.82 6.86 -8.69
C ASP A 46 6.23 6.86 -10.10
N TYR A 47 6.63 7.83 -10.92
CA TYR A 47 6.16 7.96 -12.30
C TYR A 47 6.35 6.66 -13.09
N ASN A 48 7.46 5.95 -12.86
CA ASN A 48 7.77 4.71 -13.57
C ASN A 48 6.81 3.56 -13.22
N GLU A 49 6.15 3.61 -12.06
CA GLU A 49 5.12 2.65 -11.64
C GLU A 49 3.75 3.09 -12.12
N SER A 50 3.37 4.35 -11.82
CA SER A 50 2.06 4.90 -12.16
C SER A 50 1.82 5.01 -13.66
N TYR A 51 2.86 5.27 -14.46
CA TYR A 51 2.77 5.31 -15.92
C TYR A 51 2.47 3.93 -16.53
N LYS A 52 2.98 2.86 -15.92
CA LYS A 52 2.79 1.48 -16.42
C LYS A 52 1.45 0.88 -15.99
N ASP A 53 0.94 1.32 -14.84
CA ASP A 53 -0.30 0.86 -14.24
C ASP A 53 -1.11 2.06 -13.72
N PRO A 54 -1.70 2.86 -14.61
CA PRO A 54 -2.41 4.07 -14.23
C PRO A 54 -3.75 3.77 -13.55
N ILE A 55 -4.05 4.52 -12.49
CA ILE A 55 -5.37 4.51 -11.84
C ILE A 55 -6.28 5.51 -12.58
N PRO A 56 -7.38 5.06 -13.22
CA PRO A 56 -8.26 5.96 -13.96
C PRO A 56 -8.81 7.09 -13.10
N GLY A 57 -8.69 8.33 -13.57
CA GLY A 57 -9.13 9.53 -12.85
C GLY A 57 -8.20 10.02 -11.74
N ALA A 58 -7.06 9.34 -11.50
CA ALA A 58 -6.07 9.79 -10.53
C ALA A 58 -5.06 10.76 -11.15
N MET A 59 -4.66 11.78 -10.38
CA MET A 59 -3.56 12.68 -10.69
C MET A 59 -2.27 12.16 -10.04
N ASN A 60 -1.26 11.84 -10.85
CA ASN A 60 0.03 11.41 -10.31
C ASN A 60 0.87 12.60 -9.84
N ILE A 61 1.26 12.58 -8.55
CA ILE A 61 2.19 13.53 -7.92
C ILE A 61 3.24 12.71 -7.17
N PRO A 62 4.32 12.26 -7.84
CA PRO A 62 5.36 11.43 -7.23
C PRO A 62 5.99 12.13 -6.03
N ILE A 63 6.10 11.41 -4.91
CA ILE A 63 6.84 11.92 -3.74
C ILE A 63 8.32 11.95 -4.08
N ALA A 64 8.98 13.08 -3.81
CA ALA A 64 10.43 13.17 -3.97
C ALA A 64 11.15 12.25 -2.97
N TYR A 65 12.20 11.56 -3.41
CA TYR A 65 13.06 10.79 -2.51
C TYR A 65 13.71 11.75 -1.49
N PHE A 66 13.37 11.58 -0.21
CA PHE A 66 13.97 12.31 0.91
C PHE A 66 15.26 11.64 1.41
#